data_AF-A0A0U3GNW3-F1
#
_entry.id   AF-A0A0U3GNW3-F1
#
_cell.length_a   1.000
_cell.length_b   1.000
_cell.length_c   1.000
_cell.angle_alpha   90.00
_cell.angle_beta   90.00
_cell.angle_gamma   90.00
#
_symmetry.space_group_name_H-M   'P 1'
#
loop_
_entity.id
_entity.type
_entity.pdbx_description
1 polymer ?
#
loop_
_entity_poly.entity_id
_entity_poly.type
_entity_poly.pdbx_seq_one_letter_code
_entity_poly.pdbx_strand_id
1 'polypeptide(L)'
;MQPVDIKVGEAAELIWNKTLAQRCESLEGLVVLSEGPDGRVLVRFFRAGGKLPYHWRCFDAQGRNVGEFATEVSVRRLSAPHVSVER
;
A
#
# COMPACT_ATOMS: atom_id res chain seq x y z
N MET A 1 -1.41 -15.47 -6.47
CA MET A 1 -0.56 -14.26 -6.35
C MET A 1 0.57 -14.56 -5.38
N GLN A 2 1.81 -14.25 -5.72
CA GLN A 2 2.92 -14.36 -4.76
C GLN A 2 2.98 -13.08 -3.90
N PRO A 3 3.34 -13.18 -2.61
CA PRO A 3 3.43 -12.02 -1.72
C PRO A 3 4.50 -11.04 -2.21
N VAL A 4 4.18 -9.75 -2.18
CA VAL A 4 5.17 -8.68 -2.41
C VAL A 4 5.87 -8.38 -1.07
N ASP A 5 7.20 -8.40 -1.06
CA ASP A 5 8.01 -7.98 0.08
C ASP A 5 8.18 -6.45 0.06
N ILE A 6 7.72 -5.78 1.11
CA ILE A 6 7.82 -4.33 1.29
C ILE A 6 8.54 -4.05 2.61
N LYS A 7 9.39 -3.02 2.69
CA LYS A 7 9.94 -2.60 3.99
C LYS A 7 9.00 -1.61 4.69
N VAL A 8 8.96 -1.62 6.03
CA VAL A 8 8.15 -0.66 6.80
C VAL A 8 8.51 0.77 6.40
N GLY A 9 7.50 1.56 6.04
CA GLY A 9 7.68 2.96 5.61
C GLY A 9 8.05 3.12 4.13
N GLU A 10 8.36 2.04 3.41
CA GLU A 10 8.44 2.07 1.95
C GLU A 10 7.03 2.06 1.34
N ALA A 11 6.94 2.68 0.16
CA ALA A 11 5.73 2.62 -0.65
C ALA A 11 5.78 1.35 -1.51
N ALA A 12 4.64 0.68 -1.65
CA ALA A 12 4.40 -0.17 -2.80
C ALA A 12 3.40 0.48 -3.74
N GLU A 13 3.49 0.04 -4.98
CA GLU A 13 2.64 0.53 -6.06
C GLU A 13 1.40 -0.35 -6.12
N LEU A 14 0.23 0.27 -5.98
CA LEU A 14 -1.03 -0.37 -6.31
C LEU A 14 -1.51 0.23 -7.62
N ILE A 15 -1.50 -0.61 -8.64
CA ILE A 15 -1.89 -0.21 -9.99
C ILE A 15 -3.33 -0.66 -10.18
N TRP A 16 -4.23 0.30 -10.30
CA TRP A 16 -5.59 0.06 -10.78
C TRP A 16 -5.94 1.03 -11.89
N ASN A 17 -6.91 0.63 -12.72
CA ASN A 17 -7.36 1.43 -13.84
C ASN A 17 -8.19 2.63 -13.34
N LYS A 18 -7.61 3.83 -13.35
CA LYS A 18 -8.27 5.09 -12.93
C LYS A 18 -9.51 5.44 -13.76
N THR A 19 -9.65 4.91 -14.97
CA THR A 19 -10.87 5.09 -15.80
C THR A 19 -12.07 4.31 -15.22
N LEU A 20 -11.82 3.21 -14.51
CA LEU A 20 -12.85 2.40 -13.87
C LEU A 20 -13.01 2.74 -12.37
N ALA A 21 -11.90 2.96 -11.68
CA ALA A 21 -11.84 3.24 -10.25
C ALA A 21 -11.02 4.50 -10.00
N GLN A 22 -11.68 5.65 -9.88
CA GLN A 22 -11.00 6.92 -9.67
C GLN A 22 -10.36 6.99 -8.27
N ARG A 23 -10.98 6.35 -7.28
CA ARG A 23 -10.56 6.39 -5.88
C ARG A 23 -10.74 5.04 -5.23
N CYS A 24 -9.74 4.56 -4.49
CA CYS A 24 -9.88 3.40 -3.62
C CYS A 24 -9.53 3.78 -2.19
N GLU A 25 -10.27 3.25 -1.22
CA GLU A 25 -10.09 3.44 0.21
C GLU A 25 -9.71 2.10 0.84
N SER A 26 -8.75 2.09 1.76
CA SER A 26 -8.45 0.88 2.54
C SER A 26 -9.52 0.68 3.60
N LEU A 27 -9.91 -0.58 3.80
CA LEU A 27 -10.80 -0.99 4.88
C LEU A 27 -10.04 -1.23 6.19
N GLU A 28 -8.71 -1.19 6.15
CA GLU A 28 -7.83 -1.34 7.30
C GLU A 28 -7.29 0.02 7.77
N GLY A 29 -7.17 0.19 9.09
CA GLY A 29 -6.36 1.25 9.65
C GLY A 29 -4.86 0.97 9.41
N LEU A 30 -4.08 2.02 9.14
CA LEU A 30 -2.60 2.03 9.03
C LEU A 30 -1.99 1.84 7.63
N VAL A 31 -2.68 2.31 6.59
CA VAL A 31 -2.08 2.56 5.27
C VAL A 31 -2.30 4.01 4.85
N VAL A 32 -1.35 4.56 4.09
CA VAL A 32 -1.46 5.91 3.53
C VAL A 32 -1.42 5.82 2.01
N LEU A 33 -2.45 6.39 1.39
CA LEU A 33 -2.53 6.58 -0.06
C LEU A 33 -1.92 7.92 -0.45
N SER A 34 -1.14 7.94 -1.53
CA SER A 34 -0.62 9.16 -2.15
C SER A 34 -0.54 9.00 -3.66
N GLU A 35 -0.52 10.10 -4.41
CA GLU A 35 -0.27 10.07 -5.85
C GLU A 35 1.24 10.15 -6.13
N GLY A 36 1.72 9.28 -7.02
CA GLY A 36 3.09 9.28 -7.52
C GLY A 36 3.29 10.33 -8.62
N PRO A 37 4.56 10.61 -9.00
CA PRO A 37 4.90 11.67 -9.96
C PRO A 37 4.36 11.45 -11.39
N ASP A 38 3.96 10.22 -11.73
CA ASP A 38 3.35 9.84 -13.01
C ASP A 38 1.82 9.69 -12.91
N GLY A 39 1.23 10.09 -11.79
CA GLY A 39 -0.20 9.97 -11.55
C GLY A 39 -0.65 8.57 -11.11
N ARG A 40 0.25 7.60 -10.86
CA ARG A 40 -0.14 6.31 -10.27
C ARG A 40 -0.43 6.44 -8.78
N VAL A 41 -1.22 5.53 -8.21
CA VAL A 41 -1.49 5.53 -6.76
C VAL A 41 -0.44 4.70 -6.03
N LEU A 42 0.17 5.30 -5.02
CA LEU A 42 1.17 4.69 -4.15
C LEU A 42 0.56 4.45 -2.78
N VAL A 43 0.83 3.27 -2.21
CA VAL A 43 0.40 2.90 -0.86
C VAL A 43 1.61 2.68 0.03
N ARG A 44 1.65 3.35 1.17
CA ARG A 44 2.65 3.13 2.22
C ARG A 44 2.09 2.26 3.33
N PHE A 45 2.84 1.22 3.67
CA PHE A 45 2.50 0.27 4.72
C PHE A 45 3.37 0.52 5.95
N PHE A 46 2.72 0.67 7.12
CA PHE A 46 3.42 0.98 8.38
C PHE A 46 3.44 -0.18 9.37
N ARG A 47 2.57 -1.19 9.17
CA ARG A 47 2.52 -2.38 10.01
C ARG A 47 3.44 -3.44 9.46
N ALA A 48 4.42 -3.89 10.26
CA ALA A 48 5.25 -5.05 9.94
C ALA A 48 4.48 -6.37 10.17
N GLY A 49 4.73 -7.38 9.33
CA GLY A 49 4.15 -8.70 9.45
C GLY A 49 4.35 -9.55 8.20
N GLY A 50 4.42 -10.87 8.36
CA GLY A 50 4.38 -11.79 7.23
C GLY A 50 2.92 -12.07 6.84
N LYS A 51 2.53 -11.71 5.61
CA LYS A 51 1.18 -11.91 5.05
C LYS A 51 0.07 -11.16 5.80
N LEU A 52 0.11 -9.84 5.72
CA LEU A 52 -0.98 -8.98 6.18
C LEU A 52 -2.04 -8.85 5.07
N PRO A 53 -3.32 -9.17 5.35
CA PRO A 53 -4.39 -8.95 4.38
C PRO A 53 -4.76 -7.46 4.33
N TYR A 54 -4.93 -6.94 3.13
CA TYR A 54 -5.41 -5.59 2.89
C TYR A 54 -6.54 -5.60 1.87
N HIS A 55 -7.64 -4.94 2.22
CA HIS A 55 -8.84 -4.82 1.42
C HIS A 55 -9.07 -3.37 1.05
N TRP A 56 -9.55 -3.18 -0.17
CA TRP A 56 -9.76 -1.89 -0.77
C TRP A 56 -11.17 -1.85 -1.32
N ARG A 57 -11.88 -0.76 -1.07
CA ARG A 57 -13.14 -0.46 -1.73
C ARG A 57 -12.92 0.67 -2.71
N CYS A 58 -13.34 0.47 -3.96
CA CYS A 58 -13.08 1.40 -5.05
C CYS A 58 -14.37 2.06 -5.54
N PHE A 59 -14.23 3.31 -5.98
CA PHE A 59 -15.31 4.18 -6.39
C PHE A 59 -15.04 4.82 -7.75
N ASP A 60 -16.10 5.00 -8.54
CA ASP A 60 -16.06 5.79 -9.77
C ASP A 60 -16.09 7.31 -9.50
N ALA A 61 -16.10 8.10 -10.59
CA ALA A 61 -16.13 9.55 -10.50
C ALA A 61 -17.44 10.15 -9.98
N GLN A 62 -18.50 9.34 -9.92
CA GLN A 62 -19.77 9.71 -9.30
C GLN A 62 -19.85 9.26 -7.85
N GLY A 63 -18.78 8.64 -7.31
CA GLY A 63 -18.73 8.13 -5.94
C GLY A 63 -19.46 6.81 -5.75
N ARG A 64 -19.82 6.09 -6.83
CA ARG A 64 -20.47 4.77 -6.72
C ARG A 64 -19.42 3.70 -6.49
N ASN A 65 -19.73 2.75 -5.60
CA ASN A 65 -18.88 1.58 -5.40
C ASN A 65 -18.84 0.74 -6.68
N VAL A 66 -17.63 0.50 -7.19
CA VAL A 66 -17.39 -0.31 -8.41
C VAL A 66 -16.79 -1.67 -8.12
N GLY A 67 -16.42 -1.95 -6.86
CA GLY A 67 -15.90 -3.23 -6.45
C GLY A 67 -14.95 -3.16 -5.26
N GLU A 68 -14.55 -4.35 -4.82
CA GLU A 68 -13.57 -4.54 -3.75
C GLU A 68 -12.41 -5.38 -4.25
N PHE A 69 -11.22 -5.07 -3.75
CA PHE A 69 -9.97 -5.76 -4.08
C PHE A 69 -9.25 -6.16 -2.79
N ALA A 70 -8.64 -7.34 -2.78
CA ALA A 70 -7.87 -7.84 -1.66
C ALA A 70 -6.49 -8.31 -2.11
N THR A 71 -5.48 -8.06 -1.27
CA THR A 71 -4.12 -8.56 -1.48
C THR A 71 -3.46 -8.93 -0.15
N GLU A 72 -2.48 -9.83 -0.22
CA GLU A 72 -1.61 -10.16 0.91
C GLU A 72 -0.25 -9.51 0.72
N VAL A 73 0.22 -8.83 1.77
CA VAL A 73 1.47 -8.07 1.75
C VAL A 73 2.38 -8.57 2.86
N SER A 74 3.65 -8.83 2.53
CA SER A 74 4.68 -9.10 3.54
C SER A 74 5.45 -7.82 3.80
N VAL A 75 5.35 -7.29 5.03
CA VAL A 75 6.06 -6.07 5.42
C VAL A 75 7.17 -6.40 6.41
N ARG A 76 8.42 -6.19 6.01
CA ARG A 76 9.60 -6.43 6.85
C ARG A 76 10.03 -5.15 7.54
N ARG A 77 10.23 -5.20 8.86
CA ARG A 77 10.89 -4.11 9.59
C ARG A 77 12.39 -4.19 9.32
N LEU A 78 12.99 -3.08 8.87
CA LEU A 78 14.44 -2.95 8.86
C LEU A 78 14.91 -2.54 10.26
N SER A 79 16.00 -3.13 10.71
CA SER A 79 16.74 -2.64 11.87
C SER A 79 17.24 -1.22 11.55
N ALA A 80 17.21 -0.31 12.53
CA ALA A 80 17.87 0.97 12.38
C ALA A 80 19.35 0.73 11.99
N PRO A 81 19.95 1.55 11.10
CA PRO A 81 21.36 1.41 10.79
C PRO A 81 22.17 1.53 12.08
N HIS A 82 22.98 0.50 12.37
CA HIS A 82 23.96 0.59 13.44
C HIS A 82 25.02 1.60 12.99
N VAL A 83 24.97 2.81 13.55
CA VAL A 83 26.07 3.76 13.42
C VAL A 83 27.18 3.25 14.32
N SER A 84 28.12 2.52 13.75
CA SER A 84 29.40 2.24 14.40
C SER A 84 30.14 3.56 14.54
N VAL A 85 30.09 4.15 15.74
CA VAL A 85 31.00 5.25 16.06
C VAL A 85 32.37 4.62 16.30
N GLU A 86 33.23 4.66 15.28
CA GLU A 86 34.65 4.39 15.47
C GLU A 86 35.20 5.47 16.42
N ARG A 87 35.79 5.04 17.54
CA ARG A 87 36.51 5.88 18.49
C ARG A 87 38.00 5.82 18.20
#